data_AF-A0A382Z0U8-F1
#
_entry.id   AF-A0A382Z0U8-F1
#
_cell.length_a   1.000
_cell.length_b   1.000
_cell.length_c   1.000
_cell.angle_alpha   90.00
_cell.angle_beta   90.00
_cell.angle_gamma   90.00
#
_symmetry.space_group_name_H-M   'P 1'
#
loop_
_entity.id
_entity.type
_entity.pdbx_description
1 polymer ?
#
loop_
_entity_poly.entity_id
_entity_poly.type
_entity_poly.pdbx_seq_one_letter_code
_entity_poly.pdbx_strand_id
1 'polypeptide(L)'
;MNIKKYFDQSTGKKDQDIHKNGEKKPKPPKYLTKLEQIPQLSETEKNDLEKVNEQFVFRTNDYYQSLINWNDPNDPIRRIVMPDIQELDDWGQLDASNEEKYTKVKGLEHKYTS
;
A
#
# COMPACT_ATOMS: atom_id res chain seq x y z
N MET A 1 -17.92 16.55 -42.25
CA MET A 1 -18.14 16.56 -40.78
C MET A 1 -16.82 16.19 -40.12
N ASN A 2 -16.36 17.05 -39.20
CA ASN A 2 -14.97 17.13 -38.76
C ASN A 2 -14.86 16.69 -37.30
N ILE A 3 -14.14 15.59 -37.03
CA ILE A 3 -14.08 14.90 -35.73
C ILE A 3 -13.02 15.54 -34.80
N LYS A 4 -12.41 16.65 -35.24
CA LYS A 4 -11.35 17.39 -34.54
C LYS A 4 -11.80 18.26 -33.36
N LYS A 5 -13.05 18.14 -32.88
CA LYS A 5 -13.62 19.09 -31.90
C LYS A 5 -13.51 18.68 -30.42
N TYR A 6 -12.90 17.54 -30.10
CA TYR A 6 -12.82 17.05 -28.71
C TYR A 6 -11.40 16.88 -28.15
N PHE A 7 -10.38 17.19 -28.93
CA PHE A 7 -9.01 17.34 -28.46
C PHE A 7 -8.62 18.80 -28.62
N ASP A 8 -8.75 19.59 -27.56
CA ASP A 8 -7.68 20.49 -27.09
C ASP A 8 -8.08 21.20 -25.78
N GLN A 9 -7.05 21.54 -25.01
CA GLN A 9 -6.99 22.49 -23.89
C GLN A 9 -7.03 21.89 -22.49
N SER A 10 -5.84 21.43 -22.09
CA SER A 10 -5.30 21.62 -20.75
C SER A 10 -5.55 23.04 -20.24
N THR A 11 -6.30 23.19 -19.14
CA THR A 11 -6.15 24.32 -18.22
C THR A 11 -6.41 23.83 -16.80
N GLY A 12 -5.55 24.25 -15.88
CA GLY A 12 -5.39 23.65 -14.55
C GLY A 12 -6.68 23.54 -13.74
N LYS A 13 -6.86 22.39 -13.09
CA LYS A 13 -7.82 22.24 -12.00
C LYS A 13 -7.41 23.17 -10.86
N LYS A 14 -8.07 24.31 -10.77
CA LYS A 14 -8.08 25.15 -9.56
C LYS A 14 -8.69 24.31 -8.44
N ASP A 15 -7.93 24.14 -7.36
CA ASP A 15 -8.39 23.57 -6.10
C ASP A 15 -9.64 24.32 -5.63
N GLN A 16 -10.79 23.65 -5.66
CA GLN A 16 -12.03 24.13 -5.07
C GLN A 16 -12.47 23.14 -4.00
N ASP A 17 -11.79 23.17 -2.86
CA ASP A 17 -12.20 22.45 -1.66
C ASP A 17 -12.03 23.38 -0.44
N ILE A 18 -12.99 24.30 -0.25
CA ILE A 18 -13.07 25.19 0.91
C ILE A 18 -14.38 24.91 1.67
N HIS A 19 -14.29 24.42 2.92
CA HIS A 19 -15.41 24.42 3.86
C HIS A 19 -15.73 25.85 4.33
N LYS A 20 -16.99 26.11 4.66
CA LYS A 20 -17.49 27.41 5.19
C LYS A 20 -16.85 27.87 6.52
N ASN A 21 -15.88 27.13 7.09
CA ASN A 21 -15.15 27.48 8.33
C ASN A 21 -13.61 27.49 8.18
N GLY A 22 -13.06 27.62 6.97
CA GLY A 22 -11.60 27.77 6.78
C GLY A 22 -10.75 26.52 7.01
N GLU A 23 -11.34 25.42 7.47
CA GLU A 23 -10.68 24.12 7.57
C GLU A 23 -10.66 23.41 6.21
N LYS A 24 -9.46 23.08 5.71
CA LYS A 24 -9.32 22.25 4.50
C LYS A 24 -9.82 20.84 4.84
N LYS A 25 -10.65 20.25 3.96
CA LYS A 25 -11.01 18.83 4.09
C LYS A 25 -9.74 17.98 4.14
N PRO A 26 -9.67 16.95 5.00
CA PRO A 26 -8.56 16.01 4.94
C PRO A 26 -8.57 15.35 3.56
N LYS A 27 -7.45 15.45 2.85
CA LYS A 27 -7.28 14.81 1.55
C LYS A 27 -7.36 13.29 1.75
N PRO A 28 -8.10 12.54 0.91
CA PRO A 28 -8.11 11.09 1.01
C PRO A 28 -6.69 10.53 0.79
N PRO A 29 -6.30 9.46 1.51
CA PRO A 29 -4.98 8.88 1.36
C PRO A 29 -4.80 8.31 -0.04
N LYS A 30 -3.63 8.53 -0.63
CA LYS A 30 -3.25 7.94 -1.91
C LYS A 30 -2.58 6.60 -1.65
N TYR A 31 -3.11 5.53 -2.25
CA TYR A 31 -2.49 4.21 -2.15
C TYR A 31 -1.38 4.03 -3.20
N LEU A 32 -0.32 3.36 -2.79
CA LEU A 32 0.76 2.87 -3.65
C LEU A 32 0.68 1.35 -3.62
N THR A 33 0.61 0.74 -4.80
CA THR A 33 0.40 -0.71 -4.99
C THR A 33 1.48 -1.34 -5.85
N LYS A 34 2.48 -0.55 -6.26
CA LYS A 34 3.62 -1.02 -7.05
C LYS A 34 4.91 -0.41 -6.54
N LEU A 35 6.00 -1.15 -6.62
CA LEU A 35 7.31 -0.71 -6.13
C LEU A 35 7.89 0.44 -6.96
N GLU A 36 7.53 0.54 -8.26
CA GLU A 36 7.94 1.67 -9.10
C GLU A 36 7.44 3.03 -8.60
N GLN A 37 6.38 3.03 -7.77
CA GLN A 37 5.84 4.25 -7.17
C GLN A 37 6.70 4.76 -5.99
N ILE A 38 7.71 3.99 -5.57
CA ILE A 38 8.64 4.32 -4.49
C ILE A 38 9.97 4.81 -5.09
N PRO A 39 10.20 6.13 -5.18
CA PRO A 39 11.39 6.68 -5.83
C PRO A 39 12.71 6.40 -5.07
N GLN A 40 12.63 6.06 -3.78
CA GLN A 40 13.80 5.81 -2.94
C GLN A 40 14.42 4.43 -3.17
N LEU A 41 13.72 3.51 -3.84
CA LEU A 41 14.24 2.20 -4.17
C LEU A 41 15.08 2.25 -5.45
N SER A 42 16.26 1.64 -5.39
CA SER A 42 17.05 1.33 -6.58
C SER A 42 16.37 0.27 -7.45
N GLU A 43 16.78 0.18 -8.71
CA GLU A 43 16.24 -0.81 -9.64
C GLU A 43 16.55 -2.25 -9.18
N THR A 44 17.71 -2.46 -8.57
CA THR A 44 18.10 -3.75 -8.00
C THR A 44 17.20 -4.14 -6.83
N GLU A 45 16.95 -3.22 -5.90
CA GLU A 45 16.03 -3.46 -4.78
C GLU A 45 14.62 -3.77 -5.29
N LYS A 46 14.12 -3.02 -6.28
CA LYS A 46 12.79 -3.30 -6.86
C LYS A 46 12.71 -4.69 -7.44
N ASN A 47 13.71 -5.12 -8.23
CA ASN A 47 13.73 -6.45 -8.82
C ASN A 47 13.81 -7.58 -7.78
N ASP A 48 14.51 -7.35 -6.66
CA ASP A 48 14.57 -8.33 -5.58
C ASP A 48 13.26 -8.41 -4.79
N LEU A 49 12.67 -7.26 -4.47
CA LEU A 49 11.39 -7.19 -3.76
C LEU A 49 10.20 -7.63 -4.61
N GLU A 50 10.27 -7.52 -5.94
CA GLU A 50 9.20 -7.98 -6.82
C GLU A 50 8.99 -9.50 -6.73
N LYS A 51 10.04 -10.27 -6.42
CA LYS A 51 9.94 -11.72 -6.14
C LYS A 51 9.05 -12.00 -4.93
N VAL A 52 9.06 -11.10 -3.93
CA VAL A 52 8.18 -11.18 -2.76
C VAL A 52 6.75 -10.82 -3.15
N ASN A 53 6.58 -9.79 -3.99
CA ASN A 53 5.27 -9.35 -4.47
C ASN A 53 4.51 -10.40 -5.29
N GLU A 54 5.22 -11.33 -5.93
CA GLU A 54 4.61 -12.47 -6.62
C GLU A 54 3.84 -13.40 -5.66
N GLN A 55 4.22 -13.44 -4.37
CA GLN A 55 3.56 -14.24 -3.34
C GLN A 55 2.66 -13.40 -2.43
N PHE A 56 3.14 -12.23 -2.00
CA PHE A 56 2.45 -11.36 -1.03
C PHE A 56 2.12 -10.00 -1.66
N VAL A 57 0.85 -9.60 -1.65
CA VAL A 57 0.43 -8.35 -2.30
C VAL A 57 0.98 -7.13 -1.56
N PHE A 58 1.84 -6.37 -2.22
CA PHE A 58 2.29 -5.08 -1.71
C PHE A 58 1.21 -3.99 -1.83
N ARG A 59 0.91 -3.34 -0.71
CA ARG A 59 0.05 -2.16 -0.67
C ARG A 59 0.37 -1.28 0.52
N THR A 60 0.59 0.00 0.26
CA THR A 60 0.81 1.03 1.27
C THR A 60 0.05 2.31 0.91
N ASN A 61 0.14 3.35 1.75
CA ASN A 61 -0.40 4.67 1.46
C ASN A 61 0.67 5.75 1.62
N ASP A 62 0.38 6.93 1.07
CA ASP A 62 1.26 8.09 1.09
C ASP A 62 1.56 8.60 2.51
N TYR A 63 0.62 8.44 3.44
CA TYR A 63 0.86 8.76 4.86
C TYR A 63 1.95 7.89 5.48
N TYR A 64 1.84 6.56 5.46
CA TYR A 64 2.86 5.66 6.01
C TYR A 64 4.20 5.80 5.30
N GLN A 65 4.19 5.98 3.98
CA GLN A 65 5.41 6.24 3.21
C GLN A 65 6.12 7.53 3.65
N SER A 66 5.36 8.57 4.04
CA SER A 66 5.93 9.82 4.56
C SER A 66 6.56 9.70 5.95
N LEU A 67 6.24 8.65 6.72
CA LEU A 67 6.79 8.43 8.05
C LEU A 67 8.15 7.72 8.02
N ILE A 68 8.52 7.11 6.88
CA ILE A 68 9.77 6.36 6.73
C ILE A 68 10.96 7.31 6.70
N ASN A 69 11.92 7.09 7.60
CA ASN A 69 13.23 7.70 7.49
C ASN A 69 14.13 6.87 6.54
N TRP A 70 14.18 7.25 5.27
CA TRP A 70 14.98 6.56 4.26
C TRP A 70 16.51 6.60 4.48
N ASN A 71 16.98 7.47 5.37
CA ASN A 71 18.40 7.52 5.74
C ASN A 71 18.76 6.52 6.85
N ASP A 72 17.77 5.91 7.51
CA ASP A 72 17.97 4.86 8.50
C ASP A 72 17.65 3.49 7.87
N PRO A 73 18.65 2.63 7.62
CA PRO A 73 18.41 1.30 7.08
C PRO A 73 17.61 0.40 8.03
N ASN A 74 17.52 0.73 9.32
CA ASN A 74 16.78 -0.01 10.34
C ASN A 74 15.48 0.70 10.76
N ASP A 75 14.99 1.64 9.95
CA ASP A 75 13.74 2.35 10.24
C ASP A 75 12.59 1.34 10.50
N PRO A 76 11.93 1.40 11.67
CA PRO A 76 10.92 0.41 12.03
C PRO A 76 9.67 0.51 11.16
N ILE A 77 9.35 1.70 10.62
CA ILE A 77 8.20 1.88 9.75
C ILE A 77 8.51 1.28 8.37
N ARG A 78 9.73 1.46 7.85
CA ARG A 78 10.18 0.81 6.61
C ARG A 78 10.03 -0.71 6.72
N ARG A 79 10.49 -1.30 7.82
CA ARG A 79 10.44 -2.75 8.05
C ARG A 79 9.03 -3.33 8.12
N ILE A 80 8.05 -2.54 8.58
CA ILE A 80 6.63 -2.98 8.65
C ILE A 80 5.93 -2.80 7.31
N VAL A 81 6.27 -1.73 6.57
CA VAL A 81 5.51 -1.28 5.40
C VAL A 81 6.05 -1.83 4.09
N MET A 82 7.36 -2.00 3.98
CA MET A 82 8.02 -2.49 2.76
C MET A 82 8.19 -4.01 2.83
N PRO A 83 8.07 -4.72 1.69
CA PRO A 83 8.38 -6.15 1.64
C PRO A 83 9.85 -6.40 2.02
N ASP A 84 10.12 -7.59 2.54
CA ASP A 84 11.45 -8.10 2.84
C ASP A 84 11.70 -9.44 2.13
N ILE A 85 12.90 -9.64 1.61
CA ILE A 85 13.28 -10.89 0.94
C ILE A 85 13.20 -12.11 1.88
N GLN A 86 13.35 -11.88 3.19
CA GLN A 86 13.23 -12.91 4.22
C GLN A 86 11.80 -13.45 4.36
N GLU A 87 10.78 -12.77 3.83
CA GLU A 87 9.40 -13.27 3.81
C GLU A 87 9.24 -14.50 2.91
N LEU A 88 10.17 -14.72 1.97
CA LEU A 88 10.19 -15.92 1.12
C LEU A 88 10.81 -17.14 1.81
N ASP A 89 11.35 -16.98 3.02
CA ASP A 89 11.81 -18.12 3.81
C ASP A 89 10.58 -18.90 4.30
N ASP A 90 10.35 -20.06 3.70
CA ASP A 90 9.20 -20.90 4.00
C ASP A 90 9.44 -21.66 5.32
N TRP A 91 9.06 -21.02 6.41
CA TRP A 91 9.08 -21.62 7.73
C TRP A 91 7.69 -21.56 8.38
N GLY A 92 7.23 -22.69 8.92
CA GLY A 92 5.95 -22.78 9.62
C GLY A 92 4.79 -23.20 8.73
N GLN A 93 3.60 -22.64 8.98
CA GLN A 93 2.36 -22.92 8.25
C GLN A 93 1.60 -21.60 8.03
N LEU A 94 1.01 -21.42 6.84
CA LEU A 94 0.22 -20.23 6.52
C LEU A 94 -0.95 -20.01 7.48
N ASP A 95 -1.60 -21.10 7.92
CA ASP A 95 -2.64 -21.06 8.96
C ASP A 95 -2.09 -21.56 10.32
N ALA A 96 -1.08 -20.87 10.84
CA ALA A 96 -0.49 -21.21 12.14
C ALA A 96 -1.50 -21.17 13.30
N SER A 97 -2.58 -20.38 13.16
CA SER A 97 -3.65 -20.25 14.17
C SER A 97 -4.75 -21.30 14.04
N ASN A 98 -4.75 -22.10 12.96
CA ASN A 98 -5.78 -23.07 12.59
C ASN A 98 -7.18 -22.42 12.48
N GLU A 99 -7.20 -21.20 11.93
CA GLU A 99 -8.38 -20.36 11.71
C GLU A 99 -9.47 -21.12 10.97
N GLU A 100 -9.09 -21.95 9.99
CA GLU A 100 -10.03 -22.76 9.22
C GLU A 100 -10.89 -23.67 10.13
N LYS A 101 -10.27 -24.34 11.11
CA LYS A 101 -10.97 -25.25 12.03
C LYS A 101 -11.96 -24.56 12.95
N TYR A 102 -11.74 -23.28 13.25
CA TYR A 102 -12.57 -22.48 14.15
C TYR A 102 -13.55 -21.55 13.42
N THR A 103 -13.43 -21.44 12.09
CA THR A 103 -14.33 -20.66 11.24
C THR A 103 -15.72 -21.28 11.23
N LYS A 104 -16.71 -20.63 11.88
CA LYS A 104 -18.11 -21.10 11.90
C LYS A 104 -18.90 -20.60 10.71
N VAL A 105 -18.58 -19.38 10.27
CA VAL A 105 -19.09 -18.73 9.07
C VAL A 105 -17.98 -17.87 8.48
N LYS A 106 -18.06 -17.54 7.19
CA LYS A 106 -17.03 -16.75 6.51
C LYS A 106 -16.76 -15.44 7.26
N GLY A 107 -15.51 -15.24 7.69
CA GLY A 107 -15.06 -14.05 8.40
C GLY A 107 -15.35 -14.03 9.91
N LEU A 108 -15.80 -15.14 10.51
CA LEU A 108 -15.97 -15.28 11.95
C LEU A 108 -15.41 -16.61 12.46
N GLU A 109 -14.42 -16.48 13.34
CA GLU A 109 -13.83 -17.57 14.10
C GLU A 109 -14.38 -17.60 15.53
N HIS A 110 -14.70 -18.79 16.04
CA HIS A 110 -15.05 -19.01 17.44
C HIS A 110 -14.10 -20.04 18.04
N LYS A 111 -12.91 -19.57 18.42
CA LYS A 111 -11.79 -20.39 18.91
C LYS A 111 -11.88 -20.70 20.40
N TYR A 112 -12.40 -19.78 21.20
CA TYR A 112 -12.51 -19.90 22.65
C TYR A 112 -13.96 -20.11 23.08
N THR A 113 -14.15 -20.72 24.24
CA THR A 113 -15.49 -21.05 24.76
C THR A 113 -16.21 -19.87 25.38
N SER A 114 -15.48 -18.95 26.02
CA SER A 114 -15.89 -17.65 26.61
C SER A 114 -14.68 -17.03 27.29
#